data_AF-A0A3B9M813-F1
#
_entry.id   AF-A0A3B9M813-F1
#
_cell.length_a   1.000
_cell.length_b   1.000
_cell.length_c   1.000
_cell.angle_alpha   90.00
_cell.angle_beta   90.00
_cell.angle_gamma   90.00
#
_symmetry.space_group_name_H-M   'P 1'
#
loop_
_entity.id
_entity.type
_entity.pdbx_description
1 polymer ?
#
loop_
_entity_poly.entity_id
_entity_poly.type
_entity_poly.pdbx_seq_one_letter_code
_entity_poly.pdbx_strand_id
1 'polypeptide(L)'
;MQVDFPLTAAHISVETSASADLDDVCRWLIECQANPVRLDVRDLPALGQGTRLRLALPITAPRAVLSSLTLFEDVDAGGCLLAGHLRFVAHPTEPAIRLSFSGRAETGMASSAIRRQAAHAARELLDVIAASIERPSALRRLASAAS
;
A
#
# COMPACT_ATOMS: atom_id res chain seq x y z
N MET A 1 -3.44 26.42 32.90
CA MET A 1 -2.67 25.32 32.27
C MET A 1 -3.51 24.79 31.14
N GLN A 2 -3.06 25.02 29.91
CA GLN A 2 -3.70 24.53 28.70
C GLN A 2 -3.29 23.07 28.54
N VAL A 3 -4.27 22.16 28.53
CA VAL A 3 -4.04 20.74 28.28
C VAL A 3 -3.94 20.58 26.77
N ASP A 4 -2.72 20.43 26.27
CA ASP A 4 -2.49 20.04 24.88
C ASP A 4 -3.05 18.63 24.69
N PHE A 5 -4.14 18.53 23.93
CA PHE A 5 -4.55 17.24 23.39
C PHE A 5 -3.49 16.85 22.35
N PRO A 6 -2.78 15.72 22.50
CA PRO A 6 -1.95 15.23 21.42
C PRO A 6 -2.88 14.98 20.23
N LEU A 7 -2.60 15.62 19.10
CA LEU A 7 -3.24 15.33 17.82
C LEU A 7 -3.04 13.83 17.54
N THR A 8 -4.02 13.01 17.94
CA THR A 8 -4.01 11.58 17.70
C THR A 8 -3.97 11.34 16.20
N ALA A 9 -2.80 10.93 15.69
CA ALA A 9 -2.61 10.47 14.33
C ALA A 9 -3.75 9.51 13.97
N ALA A 10 -4.47 9.81 12.89
CA ALA A 10 -5.66 9.05 12.53
C ALA A 10 -5.27 7.65 12.11
N HIS A 11 -5.73 6.63 12.85
CA HIS A 11 -5.56 5.24 12.45
C HIS A 11 -6.42 4.94 11.22
N ILE A 12 -5.82 4.31 10.22
CA ILE A 12 -6.44 3.94 8.95
C ILE A 12 -6.41 2.43 8.84
N SER A 13 -7.54 1.86 8.45
CA SER A 13 -7.67 0.45 8.12
C SER A 13 -8.51 0.32 6.87
N VAL A 14 -7.92 -0.19 5.79
CA VAL A 14 -8.60 -0.40 4.51
C VAL A 14 -8.22 -1.76 3.93
N GLU A 15 -9.11 -2.35 3.14
CA GLU A 15 -8.87 -3.64 2.49
C GLU A 15 -9.46 -3.68 1.08
N THR A 16 -8.82 -4.44 0.21
CA THR A 16 -9.23 -4.76 -1.16
C THR A 16 -8.85 -6.21 -1.50
N SER A 17 -9.17 -6.65 -2.72
CA SER A 17 -8.78 -7.96 -3.22
C SER A 17 -8.03 -7.83 -4.53
N ALA A 18 -7.13 -8.76 -4.82
CA ALA A 18 -6.40 -8.83 -6.08
C ALA A 18 -6.36 -10.27 -6.62
N SER A 19 -6.47 -10.44 -7.92
CA SER A 19 -6.33 -11.74 -8.61
C SER A 19 -4.87 -12.11 -8.84
N ALA A 20 -4.17 -12.45 -7.76
CA ALA A 20 -2.77 -12.82 -7.75
C ALA A 20 -2.49 -13.97 -6.76
N ASP A 21 -1.31 -14.56 -6.84
CA ASP A 21 -0.80 -15.51 -5.85
C ASP A 21 0.24 -14.85 -4.92
N LEU A 22 0.61 -15.55 -3.83
CA LEU A 22 1.56 -15.00 -2.85
C LEU A 22 3.00 -14.94 -3.37
N ASP A 23 3.36 -15.73 -4.38
CA ASP A 23 4.70 -15.71 -4.96
C ASP A 23 4.90 -14.44 -5.79
N ASP A 24 3.88 -14.05 -6.55
CA ASP A 24 3.84 -12.77 -7.28
C ASP A 24 3.88 -11.58 -6.33
N VAL A 25 3.17 -11.64 -5.21
CA VAL A 25 3.26 -10.64 -4.14
C VAL A 25 4.67 -10.54 -3.58
N CYS A 26 5.29 -11.68 -3.22
CA CYS A 26 6.65 -11.68 -2.67
C CYS A 26 7.65 -11.08 -3.65
N ARG A 27 7.55 -11.46 -4.92
CA ARG A 27 8.42 -10.92 -5.97
C ARG A 27 8.23 -9.42 -6.13
N TRP A 28 6.99 -8.96 -6.25
CA TRP A 28 6.67 -7.53 -6.37
C TRP A 28 7.21 -6.72 -5.18
N LEU A 29 7.07 -7.24 -3.94
CA LEU A 29 7.60 -6.58 -2.74
C LEU A 29 9.13 -6.45 -2.78
N ILE A 30 9.84 -7.49 -3.23
CA ILE A 30 11.31 -7.48 -3.36
C ILE A 30 11.75 -6.49 -4.46
N GLU A 31 11.07 -6.48 -5.59
CA GLU A 31 11.36 -5.55 -6.71
C GLU A 31 11.16 -4.09 -6.29
N CYS A 32 10.07 -3.80 -5.57
CA CYS A 32 9.77 -2.46 -5.05
C CYS A 32 10.74 -2.01 -3.95
N GLN A 33 11.36 -2.94 -3.23
CA GLN A 33 12.39 -2.61 -2.25
C GLN A 33 13.68 -2.12 -2.94
N ALA A 34 14.08 -2.78 -4.03
CA ALA A 34 15.26 -2.39 -4.80
C ALA A 34 15.05 -1.08 -5.56
N ASN A 35 13.82 -0.81 -6.01
CA ASN A 35 13.45 0.38 -6.76
C ASN A 35 12.20 1.02 -6.13
N PRO A 36 12.36 2.05 -5.28
CA PRO A 36 11.22 2.76 -4.69
C PRO A 36 10.24 3.20 -5.78
N VAL A 37 8.96 2.83 -5.61
CA VAL A 37 7.94 3.10 -6.61
C VAL A 37 7.57 4.58 -6.54
N ARG A 38 7.75 5.28 -7.66
CA ARG A 38 7.23 6.64 -7.84
C ARG A 38 5.78 6.54 -8.25
N LEU A 39 4.91 7.17 -7.46
CA LEU A 39 3.49 7.26 -7.70
C LEU A 39 3.19 8.69 -8.15
N ASP A 40 2.61 8.83 -9.33
CA ASP A 40 2.25 10.14 -9.87
C ASP A 40 0.87 10.59 -9.37
N VAL A 41 0.46 11.80 -9.78
CA VAL A 41 -0.86 12.37 -9.44
C VAL A 41 -2.01 11.52 -9.99
N ARG A 42 -1.80 10.75 -11.06
CA ARG A 42 -2.82 9.87 -11.65
C ARG A 42 -2.98 8.59 -10.85
N ASP A 43 -1.90 8.11 -10.25
CA ASP A 43 -1.90 6.93 -9.38
C ASP A 43 -2.50 7.24 -8.01
N LEU A 44 -2.18 8.40 -7.41
CA LEU A 44 -2.68 8.83 -6.10
C LEU A 44 -3.22 10.28 -6.10
N PRO A 45 -4.36 10.53 -6.76
CA PRO A 45 -4.98 11.85 -6.81
C PRO A 45 -5.21 12.47 -5.42
N ALA A 46 -5.55 11.66 -4.42
CA ALA A 46 -5.86 12.14 -3.08
C ALA A 46 -4.67 12.78 -2.34
N LEU A 47 -3.42 12.50 -2.74
CA LEU A 47 -2.23 13.06 -2.07
C LEU A 47 -1.58 14.19 -2.86
N GLY A 48 -2.01 14.45 -4.10
CA GLY A 48 -1.43 15.51 -4.92
C GLY A 48 -0.14 15.09 -5.63
N GLN A 49 0.84 15.98 -5.68
CA GLN A 49 2.11 15.81 -6.43
C GLN A 49 2.85 14.50 -6.10
N GLY A 50 3.83 14.14 -6.94
CA GLY A 50 4.53 12.85 -6.89
C GLY A 50 4.91 12.40 -5.47
N THR A 51 4.62 11.14 -5.18
CA THR A 51 4.94 10.49 -3.90
C THR A 51 5.85 9.29 -4.13
N ARG A 52 6.66 8.96 -3.13
CA ARG A 52 7.53 7.78 -3.14
C ARG A 52 7.03 6.74 -2.16
N LEU A 53 6.74 5.55 -2.69
CA LEU A 53 6.42 4.38 -1.92
C LEU A 53 7.70 3.61 -1.59
N ARG A 54 7.90 3.38 -0.29
CA ARG A 54 8.95 2.52 0.24
C ARG A 54 8.33 1.33 0.97
N LEU A 55 8.85 0.15 0.69
CA LEU A 55 8.44 -1.11 1.29
C LEU A 55 9.62 -1.73 2.07
N ALA A 56 9.31 -2.35 3.20
CA ALA A 56 10.27 -3.17 3.93
C ALA A 56 10.29 -4.60 3.39
N LEU A 57 11.33 -5.35 3.76
CA LEU A 57 11.41 -6.77 3.41
C LEU A 57 10.16 -7.52 3.90
N PRO A 58 9.56 -8.36 3.04
CA PRO A 58 8.39 -9.12 3.44
C PRO A 58 8.73 -10.20 4.47
N ILE A 59 7.82 -10.38 5.42
CA ILE A 59 7.75 -11.55 6.29
C ILE A 59 6.70 -12.48 5.69
N THR A 60 7.08 -13.73 5.41
CA THR A 60 6.22 -14.72 4.76
C THR A 60 5.74 -15.78 5.74
N ALA A 61 4.51 -16.23 5.52
CA ALA A 61 3.87 -17.36 6.18
C ALA A 61 3.11 -18.18 5.12
N PRO A 62 2.73 -19.44 5.40
CA PRO A 62 2.18 -20.34 4.38
C PRO A 62 0.99 -19.80 3.56
N ARG A 63 0.22 -18.86 4.12
CA ARG A 63 -0.94 -18.25 3.46
C ARG A 63 -0.98 -16.73 3.59
N ALA A 64 0.12 -16.12 3.99
CA ALA A 64 0.15 -14.68 4.19
C ALA A 64 1.54 -14.07 3.97
N VAL A 65 1.54 -12.82 3.52
CA VAL A 65 2.73 -11.99 3.42
C VAL A 65 2.46 -10.67 4.14
N LEU A 66 3.42 -10.21 4.93
CA LEU A 66 3.36 -8.94 5.66
C LEU A 66 4.56 -8.08 5.28
N SER A 67 4.34 -6.81 5.00
CA SER A 67 5.42 -5.84 4.76
C SER A 67 5.05 -4.49 5.36
N SER A 68 6.03 -3.76 5.89
CA SER A 68 5.83 -2.37 6.30
C SER A 68 5.86 -1.45 5.08
N LEU A 69 4.97 -0.47 5.08
CA LEU A 69 4.85 0.53 4.04
C LEU A 69 5.09 1.91 4.63
N THR A 70 5.86 2.72 3.91
CA THR A 70 5.94 4.15 4.18
C THR A 70 5.84 4.94 2.87
N LEU A 71 4.97 5.93 2.87
CA LEU A 71 4.74 6.84 1.77
C LEU A 71 5.26 8.22 2.14
N PHE A 72 6.07 8.82 1.27
CA PHE A 72 6.69 10.12 1.48
C PHE A 72 6.43 11.04 0.28
N GLU A 73 6.50 12.34 0.50
CA GLU A 73 6.51 13.33 -0.58
C GLU A 73 7.81 13.21 -1.40
N ASP A 74 7.72 13.29 -2.73
CA ASP A 74 8.90 13.27 -3.63
C ASP A 74 9.54 14.66 -3.75
N VAL A 75 9.96 15.23 -2.61
CA VAL A 75 10.68 16.53 -2.51
C VAL A 75 11.82 16.45 -1.50
N ASP A 76 12.85 17.29 -1.62
CA ASP A 76 14.12 17.20 -0.88
C ASP A 76 13.99 17.28 0.66
N ALA A 77 12.85 17.75 1.17
CA ALA A 77 12.50 17.78 2.61
C ALA A 77 11.18 17.04 2.92
N GLY A 78 10.78 16.10 2.06
CA GLY A 78 9.44 15.52 2.03
C GLY A 78 9.01 14.84 3.34
N GLY A 79 7.80 15.16 3.77
CA GLY A 79 7.19 14.57 4.96
C GLY A 79 6.74 13.12 4.72
N CYS A 80 6.64 12.35 5.80
CA CYS A 80 5.89 11.10 5.77
C CYS A 80 4.39 11.42 5.68
N LEU A 81 3.70 10.79 4.74
CA LEU A 81 2.27 10.94 4.51
C LEU A 81 1.49 9.82 5.18
N LEU A 82 1.92 8.57 4.93
CA LEU A 82 1.30 7.36 5.47
C LEU A 82 2.39 6.40 5.92
N ALA A 83 2.19 5.80 7.10
CA ALA A 83 3.06 4.73 7.60
C ALA A 83 2.20 3.59 8.17
N GLY A 84 2.55 2.35 7.86
CA GLY A 84 1.78 1.20 8.33
C GLY A 84 2.28 -0.14 7.82
N HIS A 85 1.37 -1.10 7.78
CA HIS A 85 1.62 -2.47 7.36
C HIS A 85 0.65 -2.87 6.25
N LEU A 86 1.20 -3.49 5.22
CA LEU A 86 0.46 -4.22 4.20
C LEU A 86 0.42 -5.70 4.56
N ARG A 87 -0.77 -6.28 4.55
CA ARG A 87 -0.98 -7.70 4.75
C ARG A 87 -1.72 -8.28 3.56
N PHE A 88 -1.13 -9.30 2.97
CA PHE A 88 -1.67 -10.09 1.87
C PHE A 88 -2.03 -11.47 2.41
N VAL A 89 -3.24 -11.96 2.15
CA VAL A 89 -3.71 -13.27 2.62
C VAL A 89 -4.37 -14.02 1.47
N ALA A 90 -3.89 -15.21 1.15
CA ALA A 90 -4.49 -16.05 0.12
C ALA A 90 -5.89 -16.51 0.53
N HIS A 91 -6.87 -16.32 -0.36
CA HIS A 91 -8.20 -16.88 -0.18
C HIS A 91 -8.08 -18.42 -0.10
N PRO A 92 -8.83 -19.10 0.80
CA PRO A 92 -8.70 -20.54 0.98
C PRO A 92 -9.07 -21.34 -0.27
N THR A 93 -9.91 -20.78 -1.14
CA THR A 93 -10.55 -21.51 -2.24
C THR A 93 -10.57 -20.76 -3.56
N GLU A 94 -10.14 -19.50 -3.59
CA GLU A 94 -10.21 -18.65 -4.79
C GLU A 94 -8.80 -18.21 -5.21
N PRO A 95 -8.56 -18.01 -6.52
CA PRO A 95 -7.29 -17.47 -7.02
C PRO A 95 -7.22 -15.95 -6.80
N ALA A 96 -7.38 -15.56 -5.55
CA ALA A 96 -7.40 -14.18 -5.09
C ALA A 96 -6.69 -14.06 -3.74
N ILE A 97 -6.11 -12.89 -3.52
CA ILE A 97 -5.53 -12.48 -2.24
C ILE A 97 -6.34 -11.32 -1.68
N ARG A 98 -6.57 -11.35 -0.36
CA ARG A 98 -7.02 -10.17 0.36
C ARG A 98 -5.81 -9.31 0.70
N LEU A 99 -5.85 -8.05 0.27
CA LEU A 99 -4.84 -7.04 0.56
C LEU A 99 -5.43 -6.05 1.58
N SER A 100 -4.72 -5.82 2.67
CA SER A 100 -5.14 -4.88 3.71
C SER A 100 -4.00 -3.96 4.11
N PHE A 101 -4.33 -2.70 4.38
CA PHE A 101 -3.44 -1.72 4.95
C PHE A 101 -3.95 -1.32 6.33
N SER A 102 -3.07 -1.34 7.33
CA SER A 102 -3.31 -0.79 8.66
C SER A 102 -2.17 0.13 9.04
N GLY A 103 -2.49 1.38 9.37
CA GLY A 103 -1.46 2.39 9.57
C GLY A 103 -2.00 3.68 10.13
N ARG A 104 -1.20 4.73 10.00
CA ARG A 104 -1.49 6.08 10.48
C ARG A 104 -1.15 7.09 9.40
N ALA A 105 -1.93 8.17 9.35
CA ALA A 105 -1.50 9.39 8.67
C ALA A 105 -0.59 10.20 9.60
N GLU A 106 0.57 10.60 9.10
CA GLU A 106 1.51 11.44 9.84
C GLU A 106 1.15 12.93 9.71
N THR A 107 1.44 13.68 10.77
CA THR A 107 0.83 14.97 11.14
C THR A 107 1.34 16.19 10.36
N GLY A 108 1.38 16.13 9.03
CA GLY A 108 1.49 17.33 8.17
C GLY A 108 0.14 18.00 7.86
N MET A 109 -0.95 17.40 8.33
CA MET A 109 -2.30 17.69 7.88
C MET A 109 -3.24 17.71 9.11
N ALA A 110 -3.59 18.91 9.61
CA ALA A 110 -4.29 19.13 10.90
C ALA A 110 -5.79 19.54 10.81
N SER A 111 -6.65 18.72 10.19
CA SER A 111 -8.12 18.92 10.21
C SER A 111 -8.87 17.60 10.04
N SER A 112 -10.12 17.52 10.49
CA SER A 112 -10.97 16.32 10.36
C SER A 112 -11.25 15.89 8.92
N ALA A 113 -11.05 16.78 7.93
CA ALA A 113 -11.08 16.45 6.50
C ALA A 113 -9.96 15.46 6.12
N ILE A 114 -8.84 15.49 6.84
CA ILE A 114 -7.63 14.73 6.53
C ILE A 114 -7.77 13.26 6.88
N ARG A 115 -8.59 12.90 7.87
CA ARG A 115 -8.87 11.48 8.12
C ARG A 115 -9.59 10.83 6.94
N ARG A 116 -10.60 11.51 6.39
CA ARG A 116 -11.32 11.03 5.20
C ARG A 116 -10.39 11.02 3.98
N GLN A 117 -9.58 12.05 3.82
CA GLN A 117 -8.60 12.13 2.75
C GLN A 117 -7.54 11.02 2.84
N ALA A 118 -7.04 10.73 4.04
CA ALA A 118 -6.00 9.73 4.24
C ALA A 118 -6.55 8.30 4.11
N ALA A 119 -7.77 8.04 4.57
CA ALA A 119 -8.44 6.77 4.31
C ALA A 119 -8.72 6.57 2.81
N HIS A 120 -9.10 7.65 2.12
CA HIS A 120 -9.29 7.63 0.67
C HIS A 120 -7.97 7.38 -0.08
N ALA A 121 -6.91 8.10 0.27
CA ALA A 121 -5.58 7.89 -0.28
C ALA A 121 -5.04 6.48 -0.03
N ALA A 122 -5.27 5.93 1.18
CA ALA A 122 -4.90 4.55 1.48
C ALA A 122 -5.69 3.55 0.62
N ARG A 123 -6.94 3.87 0.27
CA ARG A 123 -7.75 3.05 -0.64
C ARG A 123 -7.19 3.08 -2.06
N GLU A 124 -6.95 4.27 -2.60
CA GLU A 124 -6.32 4.43 -3.93
C GLU A 124 -4.97 3.70 -4.00
N LEU A 125 -4.17 3.81 -2.95
CA LEU A 125 -2.90 3.10 -2.83
C LEU A 125 -3.08 1.58 -2.89
N LEU A 126 -4.06 1.03 -2.17
CA LEU A 126 -4.35 -0.41 -2.24
C LEU A 126 -4.80 -0.83 -3.64
N ASP A 127 -5.57 0.00 -4.34
CA ASP A 127 -6.04 -0.30 -5.69
C ASP A 127 -4.88 -0.25 -6.71
N VAL A 128 -3.95 0.70 -6.58
CA VAL A 128 -2.71 0.75 -7.38
C VAL A 128 -1.84 -0.49 -7.14
N ILE A 129 -1.67 -0.89 -5.88
CA ILE A 129 -0.89 -2.09 -5.52
C ILE A 129 -1.56 -3.34 -6.10
N ALA A 130 -2.88 -3.47 -5.95
CA ALA A 130 -3.63 -4.59 -6.51
C ALA A 130 -3.43 -4.69 -8.03
N ALA A 131 -3.61 -3.60 -8.76
CA ALA A 131 -3.41 -3.57 -10.22
C ALA A 131 -1.96 -3.88 -10.64
N SER A 132 -0.99 -3.42 -9.84
CA SER A 132 0.44 -3.65 -10.10
C SER A 132 0.85 -5.11 -9.94
N ILE A 133 0.22 -5.83 -9.02
CA ILE A 133 0.48 -7.26 -8.79
C ILE A 133 -0.31 -8.11 -9.81
N GLU A 134 -1.54 -7.72 -10.16
CA GLU A 134 -2.38 -8.48 -11.10
C GLU A 134 -1.82 -8.55 -12.54
N ARG A 135 -1.25 -7.45 -13.05
CA ARG A 135 -0.76 -7.38 -14.44
C ARG A 135 0.32 -8.44 -14.75
N PRO A 136 1.41 -8.56 -13.97
CA PRO A 136 2.39 -9.63 -14.15
C PRO A 136 1.78 -11.03 -13.96
N SER A 137 0.91 -11.23 -12.97
CA SER A 137 0.25 -12.51 -12.71
C SER A 137 -0.59 -12.98 -13.90
N ALA A 138 -1.37 -12.08 -14.49
CA ALA A 138 -2.22 -12.39 -15.64
C ALA A 138 -1.40 -12.85 -16.85
N LEU A 139 -0.28 -12.18 -17.13
CA LEU A 139 0.63 -12.55 -18.22
C LEU A 139 1.27 -13.93 -18.02
N ARG A 140 1.67 -14.26 -16.79
CA ARG A 140 2.24 -15.58 -16.47
C ARG A 140 1.22 -16.69 -16.61
N ARG A 141 -0.02 -16.49 -16.13
CA ARG A 141 -1.10 -17.47 -16.27
C ARG A 141 -1.40 -17.79 -17.74
N LEU A 142 -1.42 -16.76 -18.58
CA LEU A 142 -1.59 -16.94 -20.03
C LEU A 142 -0.43 -17.73 -20.66
N ALA A 143 0.81 -17.43 -20.27
CA ALA A 143 1.98 -18.17 -20.76
C ALA A 143 1.95 -19.65 -20.35
N SER A 144 1.55 -19.96 -19.11
CA SER A 144 1.42 -21.34 -18.63
C SER A 144 0.26 -22.11 -19.22
N ALA A 145 -0.83 -21.44 -19.61
CA ALA A 145 -1.98 -22.08 -20.25
C ALA A 145 -1.75 -22.40 -21.74
N ALA A 146 -0.72 -21.78 -22.34
CA ALA A 146 -0.33 -21.99 -23.74
C ALA A 146 0.78 -23.04 -23.90
N SER A 147 1.26 -23.64 -22.80
CA SER A 147 2.30 -24.69 -22.75
C SER A 147 1.68 -26.06 -22.49
#